data_AF-A0A4U8UYF6-F1
#
_entry.id   AF-A0A4U8UYF6-F1
#
_cell.length_a   1.000
_cell.length_b   1.000
_cell.length_c   1.000
_cell.angle_alpha   90.00
_cell.angle_beta   90.00
_cell.angle_gamma   90.00
#
_symmetry.space_group_name_H-M   'P 1'
#
loop_
_entity.id
_entity.type
_entity.pdbx_description
1 polymer ?
#
loop_
_entity_poly.entity_id
_entity_poly.type
_entity_poly.pdbx_seq_one_letter_code
_entity_poly.pdbx_strand_id
1 'polypeptide(L)'
;MRLAPFIQRRGNGFLCCLLALTVLWNDLFALLSSSFLWDVLSAEHGAARMLVVADPQLIGYQDENKLIGPLARWDSDRYLRRSFRLAMDVVNPDIVVFMGDLMDEGVKLSDDEWEATIQRFESIFWMPDDVQTIYLPGDNDVGGEYELVDAGLMRRFQKHFRNKLNLSAIGLGKVLFTELNAMNNQVTNLTSSTESKFLRVVLSHVPLMRSWNARTQNLVYDLNADLIISAHDHIAEIYSRRVRGDTHFERIGARDLGRPVRFQASAEDPRIELQFPTCSYRMGVPHMGFGVLKFTVAEDGKSMIVESSLIWLPSRYKQLAAYVLVLLIVFCALIQRISCGFLRRSTPLTLRTKIF
;
A
#
# COMPACT_ATOMS: atom_id res chain seq x y z
N MET A 1 -42.77 -17.85 36.54
CA MET A 1 -42.35 -18.11 35.14
C MET A 1 -40.99 -17.43 34.88
N ARG A 2 -39.90 -18.21 34.76
CA ARG A 2 -38.50 -17.71 34.66
C ARG A 2 -38.14 -17.33 33.19
N LEU A 3 -38.85 -16.38 32.58
CA LEU A 3 -38.58 -15.93 31.21
C LEU A 3 -37.35 -15.00 31.10
N ALA A 4 -37.05 -14.25 32.16
CA ALA A 4 -35.92 -13.31 32.18
C ALA A 4 -34.54 -13.94 31.91
N PRO A 5 -34.13 -15.05 32.55
CA PRO A 5 -32.82 -15.66 32.26
C PRO A 5 -32.72 -16.24 30.84
N PHE A 6 -33.83 -16.66 30.24
CA PHE A 6 -33.85 -17.19 28.88
C PHE A 6 -33.71 -16.08 27.82
N ILE A 7 -34.43 -14.96 27.99
CA ILE A 7 -34.32 -13.78 27.11
C ILE A 7 -32.92 -13.15 27.23
N GLN A 8 -32.36 -13.07 28.45
CA GLN A 8 -31.02 -12.56 28.68
C GLN A 8 -29.92 -13.45 28.04
N ARG A 9 -30.07 -14.77 28.09
CA ARG A 9 -29.18 -15.71 27.38
C ARG A 9 -29.25 -15.55 25.85
N ARG A 10 -30.45 -15.39 25.28
CA ARG A 10 -30.63 -15.11 23.84
C ARG A 10 -30.03 -13.76 23.42
N GLY A 11 -30.19 -12.72 24.24
CA GLY A 11 -29.59 -11.41 24.00
C GLY A 11 -28.07 -11.39 24.12
N ASN A 12 -27.47 -12.24 24.95
CA ASN A 12 -26.01 -12.42 24.99
C ASN A 12 -25.51 -13.11 23.72
N GLY A 13 -26.20 -14.17 23.29
CA GLY A 13 -25.88 -14.87 22.05
C GLY A 13 -25.90 -13.92 20.85
N PHE A 14 -26.93 -13.07 20.74
CA PHE A 14 -27.01 -12.07 19.66
C PHE A 14 -25.82 -11.11 19.63
N LEU A 15 -25.44 -10.50 20.78
CA LEU A 15 -24.31 -9.56 20.83
C LEU A 15 -22.98 -10.24 20.52
N CYS A 16 -22.79 -11.48 20.98
CA CYS A 16 -21.60 -12.26 20.65
C CYS A 16 -21.54 -12.59 19.15
N CYS A 17 -22.66 -13.00 18.56
CA CYS A 17 -22.76 -13.23 17.12
C CYS A 17 -22.49 -11.94 16.33
N LEU A 18 -23.03 -10.80 16.76
CA LEU A 18 -22.79 -9.52 16.09
C LEU A 18 -21.30 -9.18 16.09
N LEU A 19 -20.63 -9.24 17.25
CA LEU A 19 -19.19 -9.02 17.37
C LEU A 19 -18.39 -9.97 16.48
N ALA A 20 -18.71 -11.27 16.52
CA ALA A 20 -18.03 -12.28 15.71
C ALA A 20 -18.19 -12.01 14.20
N LEU A 21 -19.40 -11.67 13.76
CA LEU A 21 -19.68 -11.32 12.35
C LEU A 21 -18.95 -10.04 11.94
N THR A 22 -18.88 -9.02 12.81
CA THR A 22 -18.12 -7.80 12.51
C THR A 22 -16.64 -8.08 12.36
N VAL A 23 -16.04 -8.88 13.25
CA VAL A 23 -14.64 -9.30 13.12
C VAL A 23 -14.44 -10.09 11.82
N LEU A 24 -15.26 -11.11 11.56
CA LEU A 24 -15.14 -11.92 10.34
C LEU A 24 -15.29 -11.09 9.07
N TRP A 25 -16.22 -10.13 9.05
CA TRP A 25 -16.40 -9.23 7.91
C TRP A 25 -15.18 -8.34 7.70
N ASN A 26 -14.77 -7.59 8.73
CA ASN A 26 -13.72 -6.59 8.62
C ASN A 26 -12.34 -7.20 8.37
N ASP A 27 -12.07 -8.36 8.97
CA ASP A 27 -10.73 -8.94 9.00
C ASP A 27 -10.53 -10.09 8.02
N LEU A 28 -11.58 -10.54 7.33
CA LEU A 28 -11.49 -11.62 6.34
C LEU A 28 -12.34 -11.33 5.10
N PHE A 29 -13.66 -11.28 5.25
CA PHE A 29 -14.55 -11.26 4.09
C PHE A 29 -14.44 -9.99 3.26
N ALA A 30 -14.22 -8.82 3.86
CA ALA A 30 -14.10 -7.57 3.10
C ALA A 30 -12.92 -7.63 2.12
N LEU A 31 -11.76 -8.13 2.56
CA LEU A 31 -10.58 -8.25 1.70
C LEU A 31 -10.77 -9.32 0.62
N LEU A 32 -11.30 -10.50 0.99
CA LEU A 32 -11.61 -11.55 0.02
C LEU A 32 -12.65 -11.09 -1.01
N SER A 33 -13.68 -10.37 -0.56
CA SER A 33 -14.73 -9.83 -1.44
C SER A 33 -14.15 -8.84 -2.44
N SER A 34 -13.27 -7.94 -1.97
CA SER A 34 -12.52 -7.04 -2.84
C SER A 34 -11.68 -7.80 -3.87
N SER A 35 -11.07 -8.92 -3.48
CA SER A 35 -10.21 -9.69 -4.38
C SER A 35 -10.91 -10.31 -5.59
N PHE A 36 -12.21 -10.59 -5.50
CA PHE A 36 -13.00 -11.04 -6.65
C PHE A 36 -13.21 -9.96 -7.72
N LEU A 37 -12.98 -8.69 -7.36
CA LEU A 37 -13.08 -7.54 -8.27
C LEU A 37 -11.70 -7.10 -8.78
N TRP A 38 -10.62 -7.77 -8.37
CA TRP A 38 -9.27 -7.42 -8.82
C TRP A 38 -9.09 -7.86 -10.27
N ASP A 39 -8.74 -6.92 -11.14
CA ASP A 39 -8.40 -7.20 -12.53
C ASP A 39 -6.93 -7.63 -12.62
N VAL A 40 -6.72 -8.91 -12.36
CA VAL A 40 -5.41 -9.55 -12.35
C VAL A 40 -5.03 -9.84 -13.78
N LEU A 41 -3.96 -9.19 -14.23
CA LEU A 41 -3.43 -9.38 -15.58
C LEU A 41 -3.08 -10.86 -15.79
N SER A 42 -3.69 -11.47 -16.80
CA SER A 42 -3.47 -12.88 -17.10
C SER A 42 -1.99 -13.18 -17.38
N ALA A 43 -1.53 -14.33 -16.91
CA ALA A 43 -0.18 -14.81 -17.15
C ALA A 43 0.02 -15.11 -18.64
N GLU A 44 1.04 -14.51 -19.23
CA GLU A 44 1.44 -14.73 -20.62
C GLU A 44 2.87 -15.24 -20.66
N HIS A 45 3.17 -16.17 -21.57
CA HIS A 45 4.50 -16.75 -21.67
C HIS A 45 5.51 -15.69 -22.10
N GLY A 46 6.59 -15.52 -21.33
CA GLY A 46 7.61 -14.50 -21.58
C GLY A 46 7.24 -13.09 -21.10
N ALA A 47 6.09 -12.90 -20.45
CA ALA A 47 5.71 -11.64 -19.82
C ALA A 47 6.12 -11.62 -18.35
N ALA A 48 6.67 -10.50 -17.89
CA ALA A 48 7.03 -10.30 -16.49
C ALA A 48 5.93 -9.54 -15.75
N ARG A 49 5.57 -9.99 -14.54
CA ARG A 49 4.60 -9.32 -13.67
C ARG A 49 5.30 -8.60 -12.53
N MET A 50 4.93 -7.34 -12.34
CA MET A 50 5.42 -6.50 -11.26
C MET A 50 4.29 -6.11 -10.33
N LEU A 51 4.50 -6.31 -9.04
CA LEU A 51 3.66 -5.75 -7.98
C LEU A 51 4.32 -4.47 -7.46
N VAL A 52 3.58 -3.37 -7.50
CA VAL A 52 4.04 -2.06 -7.02
C VAL A 52 3.43 -1.78 -5.64
N VAL A 53 4.29 -1.61 -4.65
CA VAL A 53 3.96 -1.32 -3.26
C VAL A 53 4.42 0.10 -2.94
N ALA A 54 3.46 1.03 -2.86
CA ALA A 54 3.74 2.44 -2.60
C ALA A 54 3.31 2.85 -1.20
N ASP A 55 4.15 3.67 -0.56
CA ASP A 55 3.92 4.31 0.74
C ASP A 55 3.35 3.35 1.81
N PRO A 56 4.00 2.21 2.15
CA PRO A 56 3.59 1.38 3.27
C PRO A 56 3.43 2.15 4.57
N GLN A 57 4.36 3.09 4.81
CA GLN A 57 4.43 3.95 5.96
C GLN A 57 4.10 3.21 7.26
N LEU A 58 4.97 2.26 7.59
CA LEU A 58 4.90 1.56 8.87
C LEU A 58 4.90 2.60 9.99
N ILE A 59 3.83 2.58 10.79
CA ILE A 59 3.66 3.51 11.90
C ILE A 59 4.80 3.33 12.91
N GLY A 60 5.45 4.44 13.24
CA GLY A 60 6.59 4.55 14.13
C GLY A 60 6.21 4.58 15.61
N TYR A 61 7.16 5.00 16.44
CA TYR A 61 7.12 4.86 17.89
C TYR A 61 7.05 6.19 18.63
N GLN A 62 7.34 7.31 17.96
CA GLN A 62 7.59 8.59 18.60
C GLN A 62 6.40 9.56 18.52
N ASP A 63 5.79 9.71 17.34
CA ASP A 63 4.75 10.73 17.11
C ASP A 63 3.35 10.23 17.50
N GLU A 64 3.16 8.92 17.57
CA GLU A 64 1.89 8.31 17.98
C GLU A 64 1.60 8.48 19.48
N ASN A 65 0.32 8.70 19.80
CA ASN A 65 -0.12 8.76 21.19
C ASN A 65 0.14 7.41 21.89
N LYS A 66 0.83 7.44 23.03
CA LYS A 66 1.30 6.24 23.75
C LYS A 66 0.22 5.21 24.10
N LEU A 67 -1.05 5.63 24.26
CA LEU A 67 -2.16 4.73 24.59
C LEU A 67 -2.69 3.98 23.36
N ILE A 68 -2.75 4.66 22.20
CA ILE A 68 -3.35 4.10 20.97
C ILE A 68 -2.30 3.64 19.96
N GLY A 69 -1.08 4.17 20.01
CA GLY A 69 0.02 3.89 19.10
C GLY A 69 0.33 2.40 18.97
N PRO A 70 0.47 1.64 20.07
CA PRO A 70 0.65 0.19 19.98
C PRO A 70 -0.50 -0.53 19.24
N LEU A 71 -1.74 -0.10 19.46
CA LEU A 71 -2.92 -0.67 18.78
C LEU A 71 -2.97 -0.25 17.31
N ALA A 72 -2.66 1.01 16.99
CA ALA A 72 -2.61 1.53 15.64
C ALA A 72 -1.53 0.81 14.80
N ARG A 73 -0.32 0.63 15.37
CA ARG A 73 0.75 -0.18 14.78
C ARG A 73 0.31 -1.61 14.53
N TRP A 74 -0.27 -2.27 15.54
CA TRP A 74 -0.76 -3.64 15.40
C TRP A 74 -1.82 -3.79 14.30
N ASP A 75 -2.77 -2.85 14.22
CA ASP A 75 -3.82 -2.86 13.21
C ASP A 75 -3.25 -2.63 11.81
N SER A 76 -2.37 -1.64 11.65
CA SER A 76 -1.76 -1.28 10.37
C SER A 76 -0.90 -2.42 9.84
N ASP A 77 -0.01 -2.97 10.68
CA ASP A 77 0.85 -4.11 10.32
C ASP A 77 0.03 -5.34 9.92
N ARG A 78 -1.09 -5.60 10.60
CA ARG A 78 -1.97 -6.72 10.27
C ARG A 78 -2.70 -6.49 8.96
N TYR A 79 -3.16 -5.26 8.72
CA TYR A 79 -3.85 -4.89 7.49
C TYR A 79 -2.91 -5.01 6.29
N LEU A 80 -1.73 -4.38 6.33
CA LEU A 80 -0.70 -4.45 5.30
C LEU A 80 -0.26 -5.89 5.03
N ARG A 81 0.03 -6.67 6.08
CA ARG A 81 0.49 -8.05 5.93
C ARG A 81 -0.53 -8.93 5.20
N ARG A 82 -1.81 -8.74 5.47
CA ARG A 82 -2.88 -9.54 4.86
C ARG A 82 -3.17 -9.12 3.44
N SER A 83 -3.25 -7.82 3.19
CA SER A 83 -3.47 -7.30 1.85
C SER A 83 -2.30 -7.66 0.94
N PHE A 84 -1.07 -7.51 1.41
CA PHE A 84 0.13 -7.87 0.66
C PHE A 84 0.20 -9.37 0.38
N ARG A 85 -0.01 -10.24 1.39
CA ARG A 85 -0.03 -11.70 1.17
C ARG A 85 -1.05 -12.12 0.12
N LEU A 86 -2.28 -11.60 0.20
CA LEU A 86 -3.29 -11.90 -0.79
C LEU A 86 -2.92 -11.35 -2.18
N ALA A 87 -2.31 -10.17 -2.26
CA ALA A 87 -1.81 -9.62 -3.52
C ALA A 87 -0.69 -10.49 -4.11
N MET A 88 0.26 -10.97 -3.30
CA MET A 88 1.30 -11.92 -3.72
C MET A 88 0.68 -13.22 -4.25
N ASP A 89 -0.27 -13.81 -3.53
CA ASP A 89 -0.92 -15.08 -3.92
C ASP A 89 -1.69 -14.94 -5.24
N VAL A 90 -2.40 -13.83 -5.41
CA VAL A 90 -3.29 -13.59 -6.56
C VAL A 90 -2.51 -13.12 -7.79
N VAL A 91 -1.60 -12.15 -7.63
CA VAL A 91 -0.80 -11.61 -8.73
C VAL A 91 0.31 -12.56 -9.13
N ASN A 92 0.88 -13.30 -8.16
CA ASN A 92 2.05 -14.14 -8.32
C ASN A 92 3.19 -13.40 -9.07
N PRO A 93 3.70 -12.29 -8.53
CA PRO A 93 4.61 -11.41 -9.24
C PRO A 93 6.02 -11.99 -9.40
N ASP A 94 6.68 -11.66 -10.50
CA ASP A 94 8.08 -11.98 -10.75
C ASP A 94 9.02 -10.95 -10.10
N ILE A 95 8.52 -9.73 -9.90
CA ILE A 95 9.22 -8.62 -9.25
C ILE A 95 8.28 -7.81 -8.33
N VAL A 96 8.76 -7.41 -7.16
CA VAL A 96 8.09 -6.45 -6.28
C VAL A 96 8.91 -5.17 -6.20
N VAL A 97 8.26 -4.03 -6.38
CA VAL A 97 8.90 -2.71 -6.28
C VAL A 97 8.27 -1.94 -5.12
N PHE A 98 9.09 -1.58 -4.15
CA PHE A 98 8.73 -0.69 -3.04
C PHE A 98 9.11 0.74 -3.41
N MET A 99 8.11 1.61 -3.53
CA MET A 99 8.22 2.92 -4.14
C MET A 99 8.54 4.05 -3.15
N GLY A 100 9.24 3.77 -2.05
CA GLY A 100 9.54 4.76 -1.00
C GLY A 100 8.47 4.88 0.07
N ASP A 101 8.81 5.64 1.11
CA ASP A 101 8.02 5.85 2.31
C ASP A 101 7.66 4.52 2.99
N LEU A 102 8.68 3.71 3.23
CA LEU A 102 8.52 2.39 3.84
C LEU A 102 8.10 2.50 5.31
N MET A 103 8.54 3.57 5.98
CA MET A 103 8.25 3.90 7.36
C MET A 103 7.88 5.38 7.49
N ASP A 104 7.00 5.73 8.42
CA ASP A 104 6.52 7.12 8.58
C ASP A 104 7.47 8.02 9.38
N GLU A 105 8.34 7.42 10.22
CA GLU A 105 9.25 8.14 11.11
C GLU A 105 10.73 7.86 10.80
N GLY A 106 11.07 7.39 9.60
CA GLY A 106 12.41 6.89 9.24
C GLY A 106 13.54 7.87 9.56
N VAL A 107 13.31 9.15 9.34
CA VAL A 107 14.25 10.23 9.67
C VAL A 107 14.49 10.44 11.18
N LYS A 108 13.58 9.96 12.03
CA LYS A 108 13.62 10.11 13.50
C LYS A 108 14.05 8.85 14.23
N LEU A 109 14.04 7.68 13.57
CA LEU A 109 14.31 6.40 14.23
C LEU A 109 15.72 6.34 14.83
N SER A 110 15.78 6.03 16.12
CA SER A 110 16.98 5.53 16.77
C SER A 110 17.40 4.17 16.19
N ASP A 111 18.63 3.70 16.48
CA ASP A 111 19.10 2.40 15.98
C ASP A 111 18.24 1.22 16.46
N ASP A 112 17.75 1.26 17.70
CA ASP A 112 16.86 0.23 18.26
C ASP A 112 15.47 0.25 17.59
N GLU A 113 14.91 1.44 17.35
CA GLU A 113 13.63 1.59 16.66
C GLU A 113 13.74 1.23 15.17
N TRP A 114 14.88 1.51 14.54
CA TRP A 114 15.19 1.06 13.20
C TRP A 114 15.14 -0.46 13.12
N GLU A 115 15.88 -1.17 13.99
CA GLU A 115 15.90 -2.63 14.00
C GLU A 115 14.50 -3.23 14.24
N ALA A 116 13.74 -2.67 15.19
CA ALA A 116 12.36 -3.09 15.45
C ALA A 116 11.42 -2.85 14.25
N THR A 117 11.59 -1.72 13.55
CA THR A 117 10.81 -1.36 12.36
C THR A 117 11.15 -2.29 11.19
N ILE A 118 12.43 -2.61 11.00
CA ILE A 118 12.90 -3.57 10.01
C ILE A 118 12.31 -4.96 10.23
N GLN A 119 12.36 -5.49 11.45
CA GLN A 119 11.77 -6.80 11.74
C GLN A 119 10.26 -6.84 11.46
N ARG A 120 9.55 -5.74 11.72
CA ARG A 120 8.14 -5.59 11.35
C ARG A 120 7.97 -5.57 9.83
N PHE A 121 8.77 -4.79 9.11
CA PHE A 121 8.73 -4.68 7.66
C PHE A 121 8.91 -6.04 6.99
N GLU A 122 9.96 -6.78 7.33
CA GLU A 122 10.23 -8.12 6.79
C GLU A 122 9.11 -9.12 7.13
N SER A 123 8.50 -9.00 8.32
CA SER A 123 7.36 -9.83 8.73
C SER A 123 6.07 -9.53 7.97
N ILE A 124 5.87 -8.27 7.58
CA ILE A 124 4.69 -7.81 6.82
C ILE A 124 4.84 -8.18 5.35
N PHE A 125 6.00 -7.87 4.78
CA PHE A 125 6.31 -7.99 3.37
C PHE A 125 7.17 -9.22 3.03
N TRP A 126 6.88 -10.33 3.72
CA TRP A 126 7.53 -11.60 3.41
C TRP A 126 7.17 -12.06 1.99
N MET A 127 8.18 -12.50 1.23
CA MET A 127 8.04 -13.01 -0.12
C MET A 127 9.04 -14.16 -0.38
N PRO A 128 8.77 -15.04 -1.34
CA PRO A 128 9.72 -16.08 -1.77
C PRO A 128 11.04 -15.51 -2.32
N ASP A 129 12.13 -16.26 -2.15
CA ASP A 129 13.47 -15.82 -2.57
C ASP A 129 13.63 -15.67 -4.09
N ASP A 130 12.84 -16.33 -4.91
CA ASP A 130 12.90 -16.23 -6.37
C ASP A 130 12.30 -14.93 -6.92
N VAL A 131 11.51 -14.21 -6.10
CA VAL A 131 10.93 -12.92 -6.47
C VAL A 131 12.00 -11.83 -6.46
N GLN A 132 12.13 -11.14 -7.59
CA GLN A 132 13.04 -10.00 -7.71
C GLN A 132 12.52 -8.82 -6.89
N THR A 133 13.41 -7.96 -6.40
CA THR A 133 13.00 -6.84 -5.55
C THR A 133 13.76 -5.55 -5.77
N ILE A 134 13.01 -4.44 -5.73
CA ILE A 134 13.53 -3.09 -5.76
C ILE A 134 12.97 -2.34 -4.56
N TYR A 135 13.84 -1.60 -3.87
CA TYR A 135 13.51 -0.64 -2.84
C TYR A 135 14.00 0.72 -3.25
N LEU A 136 13.08 1.69 -3.29
CA LEU A 136 13.39 3.11 -3.36
C LEU A 136 13.20 3.74 -1.98
N PRO A 137 14.01 4.73 -1.61
CA PRO A 137 13.73 5.57 -0.45
C PRO A 137 12.72 6.68 -0.80
N GLY A 138 11.82 6.97 0.14
CA GLY A 138 10.98 8.17 0.14
C GLY A 138 11.49 9.23 1.10
N ASP A 139 10.81 10.36 1.18
CA ASP A 139 11.18 11.49 2.04
C ASP A 139 11.07 11.14 3.53
N ASN A 140 10.09 10.32 3.93
CA ASN A 140 9.99 9.88 5.33
C ASN A 140 11.09 8.89 5.73
N ASP A 141 11.75 8.25 4.77
CA ASP A 141 12.83 7.29 5.03
C ASP A 141 14.19 7.99 5.23
N VAL A 142 14.49 9.03 4.45
CA VAL A 142 15.84 9.62 4.33
C VAL A 142 15.88 11.16 4.30
N GLY A 143 14.74 11.83 4.42
CA GLY A 143 14.57 13.26 4.25
C GLY A 143 14.37 13.66 2.79
N GLY A 144 13.94 14.90 2.54
CA GLY A 144 13.71 15.41 1.18
C GLY A 144 12.45 16.26 1.00
N GLU A 145 11.58 16.35 2.01
CA GLU A 145 10.38 17.20 1.99
C GLU A 145 10.70 18.63 2.46
N TYR A 146 11.07 18.80 3.74
CA TYR A 146 11.44 20.09 4.33
C TYR A 146 12.95 20.22 4.56
N GLU A 147 13.59 19.10 4.85
CA GLU A 147 15.02 18.94 5.01
C GLU A 147 15.68 18.38 3.73
N LEU A 148 17.01 18.49 3.66
CA LEU A 148 17.77 17.83 2.61
C LEU A 148 17.86 16.32 2.89
N VAL A 149 17.96 15.53 1.82
CA VAL A 149 18.27 14.09 1.92
C VAL A 149 19.55 13.90 2.76
N ASP A 150 19.44 13.16 3.86
CA ASP A 150 20.56 12.89 4.75
C ASP A 150 21.40 11.71 4.25
N ALA A 151 22.71 11.93 4.11
CA ALA A 151 23.61 10.91 3.58
C ALA A 151 23.81 9.72 4.53
N GLY A 152 23.69 9.92 5.84
CA GLY A 152 23.74 8.88 6.85
C GLY A 152 22.51 7.98 6.80
N LEU A 153 21.32 8.58 6.75
CA LEU A 153 20.06 7.86 6.60
C LEU A 153 20.01 7.09 5.28
N MET A 154 20.43 7.71 4.17
CA MET A 154 20.55 7.04 2.88
C MET A 154 21.47 5.81 2.95
N ARG A 155 22.64 5.92 3.59
CA ARG A 155 23.53 4.77 3.78
C ARG A 155 22.90 3.68 4.65
N ARG A 156 22.17 4.05 5.71
CA ARG A 156 21.45 3.11 6.57
C ARG A 156 20.38 2.36 5.78
N PHE A 157 19.58 3.08 4.99
CA PHE A 157 18.57 2.52 4.10
C PHE A 157 19.18 1.53 3.12
N GLN A 158 20.16 1.95 2.32
CA GLN A 158 20.80 1.12 1.28
C GLN A 158 21.57 -0.08 1.85
N LYS A 159 22.06 0.02 3.10
CA LYS A 159 22.73 -1.11 3.76
C LYS A 159 21.77 -2.27 3.99
N HIS A 160 20.52 -1.98 4.36
CA HIS A 160 19.49 -2.96 4.69
C HIS A 160 18.64 -3.32 3.46
N PHE A 161 18.05 -2.34 2.79
CA PHE A 161 17.22 -2.52 1.61
C PHE A 161 18.07 -2.63 0.35
N ARG A 162 18.47 -3.87 0.05
CA ARG A 162 19.28 -4.19 -1.14
C ARG A 162 18.40 -4.68 -2.27
N ASN A 163 18.56 -4.07 -3.44
CA ASN A 163 17.90 -4.51 -4.65
C ASN A 163 18.43 -5.88 -5.09
N LYS A 164 17.52 -6.78 -5.45
CA LYS A 164 17.80 -8.13 -5.94
C LYS A 164 17.20 -8.28 -7.33
N LEU A 165 18.05 -8.24 -8.36
CA LEU A 165 17.59 -8.19 -9.75
C LEU A 165 18.35 -9.19 -10.63
N ASN A 166 17.61 -10.13 -11.19
CA ASN A 166 17.99 -10.94 -12.34
C ASN A 166 16.91 -10.79 -13.42
N LEU A 167 16.97 -9.68 -14.16
CA LEU A 167 15.96 -9.36 -15.17
C LEU A 167 15.89 -10.38 -16.29
N SER A 168 17.03 -10.99 -16.66
CA SER A 168 17.07 -12.01 -17.70
C SER A 168 16.25 -13.26 -17.34
N ALA A 169 16.21 -13.63 -16.05
CA ALA A 169 15.45 -14.77 -15.56
C ALA A 169 13.92 -14.58 -15.65
N ILE A 170 13.46 -13.32 -15.74
CA ILE A 170 12.04 -12.96 -15.78
C ILE A 170 11.63 -12.35 -17.12
N GLY A 171 12.42 -12.52 -18.18
CA GLY A 171 12.10 -12.02 -19.53
C GLY A 171 12.34 -10.52 -19.75
N LEU A 172 12.97 -9.83 -18.80
CA LEU A 172 13.30 -8.39 -18.86
C LEU A 172 14.78 -8.10 -19.15
N GLY A 173 15.51 -9.06 -19.74
CA GLY A 173 16.94 -8.90 -20.02
C GLY A 173 17.31 -7.70 -20.91
N LYS A 174 16.34 -7.13 -21.64
CA LYS A 174 16.49 -5.93 -22.48
C LYS A 174 15.89 -4.65 -21.87
N VAL A 175 15.61 -4.66 -20.58
CA VAL A 175 15.11 -3.51 -19.82
C VAL A 175 16.15 -3.04 -18.82
N LEU A 176 16.31 -1.73 -18.67
CA LEU A 176 17.10 -1.10 -17.62
C LEU A 176 16.19 -0.43 -16.62
N PHE A 177 16.38 -0.76 -15.34
CA PHE A 177 15.76 -0.01 -14.24
C PHE A 177 16.74 1.06 -13.74
N THR A 178 16.28 2.30 -13.69
CA THR A 178 17.05 3.43 -13.18
C THR A 178 16.24 4.14 -12.11
N GLU A 179 16.81 4.33 -10.94
CA GLU A 179 16.26 5.22 -9.93
C GLU A 179 16.65 6.66 -10.27
N LEU A 180 15.66 7.56 -10.32
CA LEU A 180 15.86 9.00 -10.25
C LEU A 180 15.27 9.49 -8.93
N ASN A 181 16.12 9.77 -7.95
CA ASN A 181 15.71 10.38 -6.70
C ASN A 181 15.51 11.88 -6.93
N ALA A 182 14.26 12.33 -7.08
CA ALA A 182 13.95 13.72 -7.39
C ALA A 182 14.25 14.67 -6.21
N MET A 183 14.31 14.15 -4.98
CA MET A 183 14.55 14.93 -3.76
C MET A 183 15.97 15.50 -3.72
N ASN A 184 16.96 14.80 -4.30
CA ASN A 184 18.35 15.25 -4.40
C ASN A 184 18.91 15.24 -5.84
N ASN A 185 18.09 14.91 -6.84
CA ASN A 185 18.46 14.76 -8.25
C ASN A 185 19.57 13.73 -8.51
N GLN A 186 19.69 12.72 -7.66
CA GLN A 186 20.62 11.61 -7.86
C GLN A 186 20.03 10.57 -8.81
N VAL A 187 20.87 10.08 -9.71
CA VAL A 187 20.53 8.99 -10.63
C VAL A 187 21.35 7.76 -10.25
N THR A 188 20.67 6.63 -10.06
CA THR A 188 21.29 5.35 -9.76
C THR A 188 20.80 4.30 -10.76
N ASN A 189 21.70 3.71 -11.54
CA ASN A 189 21.35 2.56 -12.37
C ASN A 189 21.21 1.34 -11.45
N LEU A 190 20.00 0.76 -11.38
CA LEU A 190 19.72 -0.39 -10.53
C LEU A 190 20.14 -1.70 -11.20
N THR A 191 20.18 -1.69 -12.54
CA THR A 191 20.71 -2.79 -13.33
C THR A 191 21.90 -2.34 -14.16
N SER A 192 22.87 -3.25 -14.31
CA SER A 192 24.02 -3.06 -15.18
C SER A 192 23.78 -3.83 -16.47
N SER A 193 24.21 -3.25 -17.59
CA SER A 193 24.17 -3.97 -18.86
C SER A 193 25.32 -3.59 -19.78
N THR A 194 25.71 -4.55 -20.60
CA THR A 194 26.83 -4.46 -21.55
C THR A 194 26.40 -4.14 -22.98
N GLU A 195 25.09 -4.11 -23.29
CA GLU A 195 24.64 -3.76 -24.65
C GLU A 195 24.40 -2.26 -24.87
N SER A 196 24.13 -1.89 -26.12
CA SER A 196 24.11 -0.49 -26.56
C SER A 196 22.73 0.15 -26.62
N LYS A 197 21.63 -0.62 -26.56
CA LYS A 197 20.25 -0.10 -26.58
C LYS A 197 19.33 -0.92 -25.67
N PHE A 198 18.71 -0.24 -24.71
CA PHE A 198 17.77 -0.82 -23.75
C PHE A 198 16.54 0.05 -23.65
N LEU A 199 15.41 -0.59 -23.37
CA LEU A 199 14.22 0.09 -22.87
C LEU A 199 14.49 0.53 -21.43
N ARG A 200 14.27 1.80 -21.11
CA ARG A 200 14.53 2.37 -19.79
C ARG A 200 13.23 2.61 -19.03
N VAL A 201 13.10 1.89 -17.91
CA VAL A 201 12.11 2.16 -16.88
C VAL A 201 12.77 3.01 -15.80
N VAL A 202 12.28 4.23 -15.62
CA VAL A 202 12.72 5.12 -14.53
C VAL A 202 11.76 4.98 -13.36
N LEU A 203 12.31 4.72 -12.18
CA LEU A 203 11.57 4.64 -10.93
C LEU A 203 11.88 5.89 -10.10
N SER A 204 10.87 6.50 -9.50
CA SER A 204 11.04 7.61 -8.57
C SER A 204 9.98 7.55 -7.48
N HIS A 205 10.33 7.87 -6.23
CA HIS A 205 9.30 8.05 -5.21
C HIS A 205 8.41 9.25 -5.57
N VAL A 206 9.03 10.41 -5.81
CA VAL A 206 8.35 11.67 -6.14
C VAL A 206 8.03 11.74 -7.64
N PRO A 207 6.82 12.18 -8.03
CA PRO A 207 6.43 12.28 -9.43
C PRO A 207 7.30 13.22 -10.27
N LEU A 208 7.60 12.80 -11.49
CA LEU A 208 8.61 13.42 -12.33
C LEU A 208 8.01 14.34 -13.40
N MET A 209 7.00 13.92 -14.14
CA MET A 209 6.44 14.69 -15.27
C MET A 209 5.81 16.00 -14.81
N ARG A 210 5.28 16.03 -13.60
CA ARG A 210 4.66 17.21 -12.99
C ARG A 210 5.65 18.11 -12.24
N SER A 211 6.91 17.69 -12.12
CA SER A 211 7.90 18.45 -11.37
C SER A 211 8.21 19.79 -12.05
N TRP A 212 8.09 20.89 -11.30
CA TRP A 212 8.47 22.23 -11.76
C TRP A 212 9.98 22.47 -11.68
N ASN A 213 10.75 21.52 -11.13
CA ASN A 213 12.19 21.62 -11.01
C ASN A 213 12.85 21.39 -12.38
N ALA A 214 13.42 22.44 -12.96
CA ALA A 214 14.08 22.38 -14.27
C ALA A 214 15.21 21.34 -14.32
N ARG A 215 15.95 21.14 -13.22
CA ARG A 215 17.00 20.12 -13.14
C ARG A 215 16.41 18.71 -13.22
N THR A 216 15.34 18.45 -12.47
CA THR A 216 14.62 17.17 -12.52
C THR A 216 14.07 16.92 -13.93
N GLN A 217 13.42 17.91 -14.55
CA GLN A 217 12.92 17.79 -15.93
C GLN A 217 14.04 17.48 -16.92
N ASN A 218 15.18 18.16 -16.83
CA ASN A 218 16.33 17.89 -17.69
C ASN A 218 16.83 16.44 -17.52
N LEU A 219 16.94 15.96 -16.28
CA LEU A 219 17.34 14.58 -16.01
C LEU A 219 16.36 13.56 -16.59
N VAL A 220 15.05 13.80 -16.53
CA VAL A 220 14.05 12.92 -17.17
C VAL A 220 14.29 12.80 -18.67
N TYR A 221 14.62 13.91 -19.34
CA TYR A 221 14.93 13.91 -20.77
C TYR A 221 16.29 13.26 -21.07
N ASP A 222 17.32 13.55 -20.27
CA ASP A 222 18.68 13.03 -20.46
C ASP A 222 18.74 11.52 -20.24
N LEU A 223 17.92 11.00 -19.32
CA LEU A 223 17.74 9.57 -19.10
C LEU A 223 17.07 8.88 -20.30
N ASN A 224 16.30 9.63 -21.10
CA ASN A 224 15.47 9.12 -22.16
C ASN A 224 14.58 7.95 -21.68
N ALA A 225 13.80 8.19 -20.62
CA ALA A 225 12.87 7.21 -20.07
C ALA A 225 11.81 6.81 -21.11
N ASP A 226 11.57 5.52 -21.28
CA ASP A 226 10.45 4.96 -22.06
C ASP A 226 9.20 4.78 -21.20
N LEU A 227 9.40 4.54 -19.90
CA LEU A 227 8.36 4.47 -18.88
C LEU A 227 8.87 5.07 -17.58
N ILE A 228 8.00 5.82 -16.89
CA ILE A 228 8.24 6.30 -15.54
C ILE A 228 7.22 5.64 -14.60
N ILE A 229 7.67 5.22 -13.42
CA ILE A 229 6.81 4.72 -12.35
C ILE A 229 7.06 5.58 -11.12
N SER A 230 5.99 6.10 -10.50
CA SER A 230 6.08 6.97 -9.33
C SER A 230 5.00 6.75 -8.26
N ALA A 231 5.13 7.43 -7.12
CA ALA A 231 4.25 7.32 -5.96
C ALA A 231 4.10 8.68 -5.23
N HIS A 232 4.21 8.72 -3.89
CA HIS A 232 4.26 9.90 -3.02
C HIS A 232 2.93 10.64 -2.82
N ASP A 233 2.19 11.02 -3.87
CA ASP A 233 0.93 11.80 -3.66
C ASP A 233 -0.26 10.94 -3.19
N HIS A 234 -0.06 9.63 -3.03
CA HIS A 234 -1.08 8.64 -2.64
C HIS A 234 -2.30 8.54 -3.58
N ILE A 235 -2.15 8.98 -4.82
CA ILE A 235 -3.15 8.91 -5.88
C ILE A 235 -2.69 7.97 -6.99
N ALA A 236 -3.65 7.49 -7.79
CA ALA A 236 -3.36 6.66 -8.96
C ALA A 236 -3.69 7.44 -10.23
N GLU A 237 -2.67 7.78 -11.01
CA GLU A 237 -2.81 8.62 -12.20
C GLU A 237 -1.84 8.22 -13.31
N ILE A 238 -2.26 8.44 -14.55
CA ILE A 238 -1.43 8.27 -15.74
C ILE A 238 -1.20 9.64 -16.34
N TYR A 239 0.06 9.98 -16.55
CA TYR A 239 0.48 11.17 -17.28
C TYR A 239 1.11 10.76 -18.60
N SER A 240 0.80 11.47 -19.67
CA SER A 240 1.40 11.25 -20.99
C SER A 240 1.88 12.57 -21.59
N ARG A 241 3.11 12.56 -22.14
CA ARG A 241 3.73 13.73 -22.80
C ARG A 241 4.46 13.30 -24.05
N ARG A 242 4.09 13.90 -25.18
CA ARG A 242 4.63 13.57 -26.51
C ARG A 242 5.95 14.28 -26.83
N VAL A 243 6.07 15.57 -26.52
CA VAL A 243 7.16 16.40 -27.04
C VAL A 243 8.04 16.97 -25.92
N ARG A 244 9.36 17.00 -26.17
CA ARG A 244 10.34 17.64 -25.28
C ARG A 244 10.03 19.13 -25.14
N GLY A 245 9.89 19.61 -23.91
CA GLY A 245 9.59 21.01 -23.62
C GLY A 245 8.12 21.38 -23.72
N ASP A 246 7.23 20.43 -24.00
CA ASP A 246 5.80 20.63 -23.82
C ASP A 246 5.49 20.75 -22.32
N THR A 247 4.75 21.79 -21.95
CA THR A 247 4.25 21.96 -20.58
C THR A 247 2.94 21.23 -20.38
N HIS A 248 2.25 20.89 -21.47
CA HIS A 248 1.01 20.14 -21.44
C HIS A 248 1.30 18.64 -21.31
N PHE A 249 0.51 18.00 -20.47
CA PHE A 249 0.46 16.55 -20.32
C PHE A 249 -1.01 16.14 -20.30
N GLU A 250 -1.31 14.99 -20.89
CA GLU A 250 -2.60 14.34 -20.72
C GLU A 250 -2.62 13.64 -19.36
N ARG A 251 -3.75 13.71 -18.65
CA ARG A 251 -3.93 13.10 -17.33
C ARG A 251 -5.18 12.22 -17.35
N ILE A 252 -5.03 10.98 -16.91
CA ILE A 252 -6.14 10.05 -16.68
C ILE A 252 -6.12 9.64 -15.21
N GLY A 253 -7.20 9.93 -14.49
CA GLY A 253 -7.30 9.63 -13.06
C GLY A 253 -7.87 8.24 -12.77
N ALA A 254 -7.62 7.73 -11.57
CA ALA A 254 -8.07 6.41 -11.11
C ALA A 254 -9.57 6.09 -11.33
N ARG A 255 -10.44 7.10 -11.23
CA ARG A 255 -11.90 6.93 -11.42
C ARG A 255 -12.25 6.58 -12.86
N ASP A 256 -11.40 6.98 -13.80
CA ASP A 256 -11.57 6.73 -15.23
C ASP A 256 -10.81 5.46 -15.67
N LEU A 257 -9.90 4.94 -14.82
CA LEU A 257 -9.19 3.67 -14.97
C LEU A 257 -10.07 2.48 -14.55
N GLY A 258 -11.30 2.39 -15.08
CA GLY A 258 -12.23 1.30 -14.80
C GLY A 258 -11.80 -0.06 -15.36
N ARG A 259 -10.67 -0.13 -16.07
CA ARG A 259 -10.07 -1.31 -16.69
C ARG A 259 -8.54 -1.16 -16.77
N PRO A 260 -7.80 -2.27 -16.91
CA PRO A 260 -6.39 -2.24 -17.23
C PRO A 260 -6.10 -1.39 -18.47
N VAL A 261 -5.05 -0.60 -18.39
CA VAL A 261 -4.57 0.23 -19.51
C VAL A 261 -3.42 -0.49 -20.18
N ARG A 262 -3.48 -0.60 -21.51
CA ARG A 262 -2.45 -1.21 -22.33
C ARG A 262 -1.86 -0.17 -23.27
N PHE A 263 -0.54 -0.04 -23.27
CA PHE A 263 0.18 0.86 -24.17
C PHE A 263 1.53 0.26 -24.58
N GLN A 264 2.10 0.79 -25.65
CA GLN A 264 3.46 0.49 -26.06
C GLN A 264 4.40 1.57 -25.49
N ALA A 265 5.54 1.15 -24.95
CA ALA A 265 6.61 2.03 -24.52
C ALA A 265 7.85 1.79 -25.39
N SER A 266 8.34 2.86 -26.01
CA SER A 266 9.55 2.89 -26.82
C SER A 266 10.06 4.33 -26.93
N ALA A 267 11.25 4.50 -27.51
CA ALA A 267 11.84 5.82 -27.71
C ALA A 267 11.05 6.72 -28.70
N GLU A 268 10.17 6.13 -29.51
CA GLU A 268 9.31 6.85 -30.47
C GLU A 268 7.92 7.18 -29.89
N ASP A 269 7.55 6.51 -28.79
CA ASP A 269 6.24 6.66 -28.15
C ASP A 269 6.22 7.85 -27.17
N PRO A 270 5.03 8.35 -26.80
CA PRO A 270 4.90 9.35 -25.75
C PRO A 270 5.45 8.82 -24.43
N ARG A 271 6.13 9.68 -23.66
CA ARG A 271 6.57 9.32 -22.31
C ARG A 271 5.36 9.21 -21.41
N ILE A 272 5.26 8.07 -20.74
CA ILE A 272 4.17 7.78 -19.80
C ILE A 272 4.75 7.70 -18.39
N GLU A 273 4.10 8.37 -17.45
CA GLU A 273 4.31 8.19 -16.01
C GLU A 273 3.08 7.54 -15.40
N LEU A 274 3.30 6.39 -14.77
CA LEU A 274 2.31 5.69 -13.98
C LEU A 274 2.57 5.99 -12.51
N GLN A 275 1.67 6.75 -11.90
CA GLN A 275 1.68 6.99 -10.47
C GLN A 275 0.75 6.01 -9.77
N PHE A 276 1.22 5.40 -8.69
CA PHE A 276 0.47 4.41 -7.92
C PHE A 276 0.01 4.93 -6.56
N PRO A 277 -1.16 4.48 -6.07
CA PRO A 277 -1.71 4.93 -4.79
C PRO A 277 -0.95 4.26 -3.64
N THR A 278 -1.05 4.84 -2.44
CA THR A 278 -0.55 4.18 -1.22
C THR A 278 -1.29 2.87 -0.97
N CYS A 279 -0.59 1.88 -0.42
CA CYS A 279 -1.18 0.65 0.08
C CYS A 279 -1.65 0.76 1.56
N SER A 280 -1.34 1.88 2.21
CA SER A 280 -1.54 2.10 3.64
C SER A 280 -2.70 3.05 3.92
N TYR A 281 -3.49 2.75 4.97
CA TYR A 281 -4.50 3.70 5.44
C TYR A 281 -3.89 4.76 6.36
N ARG A 282 -2.58 4.76 6.57
CA ARG A 282 -1.92 5.76 7.41
C ARG A 282 -2.16 7.19 6.90
N MET A 283 -2.15 7.39 5.58
CA MET A 283 -2.17 8.72 4.96
C MET A 283 -3.51 9.42 4.87
N GLY A 284 -4.52 9.00 5.63
CA GLY A 284 -5.80 9.71 5.62
C GLY A 284 -6.63 9.49 4.36
N VAL A 285 -6.14 8.70 3.38
CA VAL A 285 -6.78 8.59 2.07
C VAL A 285 -7.82 7.45 1.99
N PRO A 286 -8.98 7.69 1.36
CA PRO A 286 -10.07 6.72 1.36
C PRO A 286 -9.82 5.52 0.43
N HIS A 287 -8.94 5.67 -0.55
CA HIS A 287 -8.64 4.68 -1.58
C HIS A 287 -7.18 4.27 -1.47
N MET A 288 -6.95 2.97 -1.25
CA MET A 288 -5.61 2.39 -1.14
C MET A 288 -5.54 1.19 -2.06
N GLY A 289 -4.35 0.90 -2.57
CA GLY A 289 -4.18 -0.20 -3.49
C GLY A 289 -2.75 -0.61 -3.69
N PHE A 290 -2.59 -1.62 -4.54
CA PHE A 290 -1.32 -1.98 -5.14
C PHE A 290 -1.40 -1.72 -6.64
N GLY A 291 -0.26 -1.37 -7.24
CA GLY A 291 -0.11 -1.37 -8.68
C GLY A 291 0.23 -2.76 -9.19
N VAL A 292 -0.28 -3.12 -10.37
CA VAL A 292 0.13 -4.33 -11.08
C VAL A 292 0.53 -3.94 -12.48
N LEU A 293 1.75 -4.29 -12.88
CA LEU A 293 2.23 -4.12 -14.24
C LEU A 293 2.54 -5.48 -14.86
N LYS A 294 2.25 -5.62 -16.14
CA LYS A 294 2.74 -6.73 -16.97
C LYS A 294 3.54 -6.15 -18.13
N PHE A 295 4.75 -6.67 -18.30
CA PHE A 295 5.69 -6.26 -19.33
C PHE A 295 5.88 -7.39 -20.33
N THR A 296 5.67 -7.10 -21.62
CA THR A 296 6.02 -8.01 -22.71
C THR A 296 6.99 -7.29 -23.64
N VAL A 297 8.26 -7.70 -23.60
CA VAL A 297 9.32 -7.09 -24.40
C VAL A 297 9.30 -7.68 -25.81
N ALA A 298 9.34 -6.83 -26.84
CA ALA A 298 9.40 -7.28 -28.22
C ALA A 298 10.71 -8.03 -28.51
N GLU A 299 10.70 -8.98 -29.45
CA GLU A 299 11.87 -9.79 -29.80
C GLU A 299 13.08 -8.93 -30.22
N ASP A 300 12.84 -7.81 -30.89
CA ASP A 300 13.88 -6.86 -31.31
C ASP A 300 14.47 -6.03 -30.15
N GLY A 301 13.80 -6.02 -28.98
CA GLY A 301 14.20 -5.28 -27.79
C GLY A 301 14.01 -3.77 -27.85
N LYS A 302 13.29 -3.26 -28.85
CA LYS A 302 13.14 -1.81 -29.06
C LYS A 302 11.84 -1.24 -28.51
N SER A 303 10.88 -2.10 -28.20
CA SER A 303 9.61 -1.73 -27.58
C SER A 303 9.18 -2.76 -26.54
N MET A 304 8.38 -2.31 -25.58
CA MET A 304 7.66 -3.20 -24.67
C MET A 304 6.19 -2.82 -24.66
N ILE A 305 5.34 -3.83 -24.58
CA ILE A 305 3.94 -3.65 -24.25
C ILE A 305 3.84 -3.63 -22.72
N VAL A 306 3.22 -2.58 -22.19
CA VAL A 306 2.94 -2.43 -20.77
C VAL A 306 1.44 -2.47 -20.57
N GLU A 307 1.00 -3.40 -19.72
CA GLU A 307 -0.35 -3.42 -19.18
C GLU A 307 -0.30 -3.01 -17.72
N SER A 308 -1.13 -2.06 -17.33
CA SER A 308 -1.22 -1.54 -15.96
C SER A 308 -2.62 -1.71 -15.42
N SER A 309 -2.74 -2.29 -14.23
CA SER A 309 -3.98 -2.36 -13.47
C SER A 309 -3.76 -1.97 -12.01
N LEU A 310 -4.87 -1.74 -11.30
CA LEU A 310 -4.88 -1.37 -9.89
C LEU A 310 -5.66 -2.40 -9.10
N ILE A 311 -5.06 -2.85 -8.01
CA ILE A 311 -5.70 -3.72 -7.03
C ILE A 311 -6.18 -2.85 -5.87
N TRP A 312 -7.47 -2.58 -5.81
CA TRP A 312 -8.07 -1.77 -4.75
C TRP A 312 -8.34 -2.56 -3.48
N LEU A 313 -7.90 -2.01 -2.35
CA LEU A 313 -8.13 -2.57 -1.03
C LEU A 313 -9.44 -2.03 -0.41
N PRO A 314 -10.12 -2.82 0.44
CA PRO A 314 -11.29 -2.34 1.15
C PRO A 314 -10.94 -1.18 2.08
N SER A 315 -11.78 -0.15 2.15
CA SER A 315 -11.52 1.00 3.03
C SER A 315 -11.44 0.59 4.51
N ARG A 316 -10.24 0.67 5.11
CA ARG A 316 -10.03 0.35 6.54
C ARG A 316 -10.81 1.31 7.44
N TYR A 317 -10.99 2.57 7.06
CA TYR A 317 -11.80 3.53 7.83
C TYR A 317 -13.26 3.09 8.00
N LYS A 318 -13.89 2.56 6.94
CA LYS A 318 -15.26 2.03 7.03
C LYS A 318 -15.32 0.82 7.97
N GLN A 319 -14.29 -0.03 7.96
CA GLN A 319 -14.19 -1.17 8.85
C GLN A 319 -14.01 -0.73 10.32
N LEU A 320 -13.10 0.21 10.59
CA LEU A 320 -12.89 0.78 11.92
C LEU A 320 -14.16 1.47 12.45
N ALA A 321 -14.87 2.22 11.60
CA ALA A 321 -16.15 2.81 11.96
C ALA A 321 -17.20 1.75 12.33
N ALA A 322 -17.23 0.62 11.61
CA ALA A 322 -18.11 -0.51 11.95
C ALA A 322 -17.76 -1.13 13.31
N TYR A 323 -16.46 -1.28 13.63
CA TYR A 323 -16.03 -1.73 14.96
C TYR A 323 -16.52 -0.79 16.06
N VAL A 324 -16.31 0.53 15.90
CA VAL A 324 -16.76 1.54 16.87
C VAL A 324 -18.27 1.48 17.06
N LEU A 325 -19.05 1.43 15.98
CA LEU A 325 -20.51 1.35 16.04
C LEU A 325 -20.98 0.11 16.81
N VAL A 326 -20.41 -1.06 16.52
CA VAL A 326 -20.81 -2.31 17.19
C VAL A 326 -20.39 -2.32 18.65
N LEU A 327 -19.22 -1.79 18.99
CA LEU A 327 -18.79 -1.64 20.38
C LEU A 327 -19.72 -0.70 21.16
N LEU A 328 -20.19 0.40 20.55
CA LEU A 328 -21.18 1.29 21.16
C LEU A 328 -22.52 0.58 21.38
N ILE A 329 -23.00 -0.22 20.42
CA ILE A 329 -24.23 -1.02 20.57
C ILE A 329 -24.08 -2.00 21.75
N VAL A 330 -22.96 -2.71 21.83
CA VAL A 330 -22.68 -3.65 22.92
C VAL A 330 -22.61 -2.91 24.25
N PHE A 331 -21.91 -1.78 24.31
CA PHE A 331 -21.77 -0.96 25.53
C PHE A 331 -23.13 -0.45 26.03
N CYS A 332 -23.95 0.11 25.14
CA CYS A 332 -25.31 0.55 25.46
C CYS A 332 -26.18 -0.60 25.98
N ALA A 333 -26.11 -1.78 25.34
CA ALA A 333 -26.84 -2.96 25.78
C ALA A 333 -26.37 -3.45 27.17
N LEU A 334 -25.07 -3.33 27.49
CA LEU A 334 -24.54 -3.66 28.81
C LEU A 334 -25.02 -2.66 29.87
N ILE A 335 -24.95 -1.35 29.60
CA ILE A 335 -25.47 -0.30 30.50
C ILE A 335 -26.95 -0.53 30.79
N GLN A 336 -27.76 -0.72 29.75
CA GLN A 336 -29.20 -0.94 29.92
C GLN A 336 -29.48 -2.12 30.86
N ARG A 337 -28.72 -3.21 30.74
CA ARG A 337 -28.88 -4.39 31.60
C ARG A 337 -28.45 -4.12 33.04
N ILE A 338 -27.36 -3.39 33.24
CA ILE A 338 -26.91 -2.99 34.58
C ILE A 338 -27.99 -2.12 35.24
N SER A 339 -28.46 -1.09 34.54
CA SER A 339 -29.51 -0.18 35.02
C SER A 339 -30.83 -0.90 35.33
N CYS A 340 -31.29 -1.80 34.45
CA CYS A 340 -32.46 -2.64 34.71
C CYS A 340 -32.24 -3.62 35.88
N GLY A 341 -31.01 -4.12 36.06
CA GLY A 341 -30.64 -4.98 37.19
C GLY A 341 -30.69 -4.25 38.53
N PHE A 342 -30.25 -2.99 38.57
CA PHE A 342 -30.36 -2.12 39.74
C PHE A 342 -31.83 -1.80 40.07
N LEU A 343 -32.63 -1.39 39.09
CA LEU A 343 -34.06 -1.09 39.27
C LEU A 343 -34.87 -2.28 39.81
N ARG A 344 -34.48 -3.51 39.44
CA ARG A 344 -35.15 -4.74 39.90
C ARG A 344 -34.77 -5.15 41.34
N ARG A 345 -33.64 -4.64 41.86
CA ARG A 345 -33.20 -4.86 43.25
C ARG A 345 -33.77 -3.82 44.22
N SER A 346 -34.15 -2.64 43.73
CA SER A 346 -34.70 -1.55 44.55
C SER A 346 -36.22 -1.54 44.68
N THR A 347 -36.95 -2.48 44.10
CA THR A 347 -38.38 -2.69 44.44
C THR A 347 -38.51 -3.36 45.81
N PRO A 348 -39.15 -2.72 46.81
CA PRO A 348 -39.32 -3.29 48.14
C PRO A 348 -40.24 -4.53 48.08
N LEU A 349 -39.90 -5.56 48.86
CA LEU A 349 -40.79 -6.69 49.15
C LEU A 349 -42.08 -6.14 49.78
N THR A 350 -43.13 -5.98 49.00
CA THR A 350 -44.47 -5.76 49.54
C THR A 350 -44.85 -7.01 50.35
N LEU A 351 -45.07 -6.79 51.66
CA LEU A 351 -45.55 -7.80 52.60
C LEU A 351 -46.73 -8.55 51.99
N ARG A 352 -46.57 -9.87 51.80
CA ARG A 352 -47.72 -10.77 51.72
C ARG A 352 -48.34 -10.85 53.10
N THR A 353 -49.32 -10.01 53.38
CA THR A 353 -50.29 -10.24 54.44
C THR A 353 -51.05 -11.52 54.11
N LYS A 354 -50.78 -12.60 54.85
CA LYS A 354 -51.68 -13.75 54.95
C LYS A 354 -52.94 -13.26 55.66
N ILE A 355 -54.08 -13.30 54.98
CA ILE A 355 -55.39 -13.26 55.62
C ILE A 355 -55.88 -14.71 55.68
N PHE A 356 -56.39 -15.08 56.86
CA PHE A 356 -56.79 -16.41 57.31
C PHE A 356 -57.87 -17.07 56.46
#